data_AF-A0A0T0M9Y4-F1
#
_entry.id   AF-A0A0T0M9Y4-F1
#
_cell.length_a   1.000
_cell.length_b   1.000
_cell.length_c   1.000
_cell.angle_alpha   90.00
_cell.angle_beta   90.00
_cell.angle_gamma   90.00
#
_symmetry.space_group_name_H-M   'P 1'
#
loop_
_entity.id
_entity.type
_entity.pdbx_description
1 polymer ?
#
loop_
_entity_poly.entity_id
_entity_poly.type
_entity_poly.pdbx_seq_one_letter_code
_entity_poly.pdbx_strand_id
1 'polypeptide(L)'
;MEKANIQSIDSEFNQRSEFNFKYFEISDYSNLTDEDLTNQLKSFADLSQQSSTGNKEVTCFFYRKKTVGGYADEIRRAAEENEFGGIEGSEKDLVAKIRYRISGTEKLQDILIYKNNKMTKKTEFKN
;
A
#
# COMPACT_ATOMS: atom_id res chain seq x y z
N MET A 1 15.71 -12.94 -10.69
CA MET A 1 14.51 -12.08 -10.62
C MET A 1 14.85 -10.90 -9.75
N GLU A 2 14.77 -9.69 -10.31
CA GLU A 2 14.83 -8.47 -9.50
C GLU A 2 13.61 -8.42 -8.59
N LYS A 3 13.79 -7.92 -7.37
CA LYS A 3 12.74 -7.83 -6.35
C LYS A 3 12.65 -6.39 -5.89
N ALA A 4 11.42 -5.87 -5.84
CA ALA A 4 11.17 -4.60 -5.19
C ALA A 4 11.51 -4.73 -3.69
N ASN A 5 12.20 -3.74 -3.16
CA ASN A 5 12.51 -3.65 -1.75
C ASN A 5 11.41 -2.86 -1.05
N ILE A 6 10.62 -3.53 -0.22
CA ILE A 6 9.44 -2.99 0.47
C ILE A 6 9.68 -3.03 1.98
N GLN A 7 9.45 -1.91 2.66
CA GLN A 7 9.59 -1.78 4.10
C GLN A 7 8.42 -0.98 4.68
N SER A 8 8.03 -1.26 5.92
CA SER A 8 7.06 -0.41 6.63
C SER A 8 7.65 0.99 6.83
N ILE A 9 6.87 2.03 6.57
CA ILE A 9 7.24 3.40 6.95
C ILE A 9 7.30 3.51 8.48
N ASP A 10 6.31 2.94 9.16
CA ASP A 10 6.26 2.80 10.62
C ASP A 10 5.62 1.44 10.95
N SER A 11 6.44 0.54 11.49
CA SER A 11 6.01 -0.82 11.83
C SER A 11 5.05 -0.86 13.01
N GLU A 12 5.17 0.07 13.96
CA GLU A 12 4.26 0.14 15.12
C GLU A 12 2.90 0.66 14.66
N PHE A 13 2.89 1.71 13.82
CA PHE A 13 1.66 2.22 13.23
C PHE A 13 0.92 1.15 12.42
N ASN A 14 1.60 0.41 11.54
CA ASN A 14 1.00 -0.63 10.70
C ASN A 14 0.42 -1.82 11.48
N GLN A 15 0.78 -1.97 12.76
CA GLN A 15 0.22 -3.00 13.65
C GLN A 15 -1.03 -2.53 14.39
N ARG A 16 -1.32 -1.21 14.39
CA ARG A 16 -2.52 -0.66 15.04
C ARG A 16 -3.76 -1.03 14.23
N SER A 17 -4.65 -1.80 14.85
CA SER A 17 -5.91 -2.24 14.22
C SER A 17 -6.95 -1.12 14.10
N GLU A 18 -6.78 -0.01 14.83
CA GLU A 18 -7.69 1.15 14.82
C GLU A 18 -7.76 1.83 13.45
N PHE A 19 -6.69 1.74 12.65
CA PHE A 19 -6.63 2.31 11.31
C PHE A 19 -6.79 1.21 10.25
N ASN A 20 -7.59 1.50 9.24
CA ASN A 20 -7.73 0.64 8.06
C ASN A 20 -6.62 0.89 7.03
N PHE A 21 -5.53 1.56 7.42
CA PHE A 21 -4.46 1.98 6.52
C PHE A 21 -3.12 1.41 6.95
N LYS A 22 -2.34 0.93 5.99
CA LYS A 22 -0.96 0.52 6.16
C LYS A 22 -0.07 1.26 5.19
N TYR A 23 1.09 1.70 5.65
CA TYR A 23 1.99 2.57 4.91
C TYR A 23 3.36 1.90 4.75
N PHE A 24 3.81 1.79 3.50
CA PHE A 24 5.07 1.18 3.12
C PHE A 24 5.86 2.10 2.21
N GLU A 25 7.18 1.98 2.27
CA GLU A 25 8.09 2.52 1.29
C GLU A 25 8.57 1.41 0.35
N ILE A 26 8.76 1.75 -0.92
CA ILE A 26 9.20 0.83 -1.97
C ILE A 26 10.34 1.43 -2.80
N SER A 27 11.33 0.59 -3.10
CA SER A 27 12.50 0.89 -3.93
C SER A 27 12.84 -0.30 -4.84
N ASP A 28 13.81 -0.13 -5.75
CA ASP A 28 14.31 -1.19 -6.65
C ASP A 28 13.23 -1.85 -7.55
N TYR A 29 12.23 -1.07 -7.98
CA TYR A 29 11.11 -1.54 -8.81
C TYR A 29 11.12 -0.99 -10.24
N SER A 30 12.10 -0.16 -10.62
CA SER A 30 12.11 0.56 -11.91
C SER A 30 12.22 -0.35 -13.13
N ASN A 31 12.84 -1.51 -12.97
CA ASN A 31 13.06 -2.49 -14.04
C ASN A 31 11.94 -3.55 -14.09
N LEU A 32 11.01 -3.52 -13.14
CA LEU A 32 9.90 -4.47 -13.11
C LEU A 32 8.80 -4.04 -14.08
N THR A 33 8.17 -5.03 -14.70
CA THR A 33 6.92 -4.78 -15.43
C THR A 33 5.80 -4.46 -14.44
N ASP A 34 4.74 -3.80 -14.90
CA ASP A 34 3.56 -3.55 -14.06
C ASP A 34 2.94 -4.88 -13.56
N GLU A 35 3.09 -5.99 -14.30
CA GLU A 35 2.64 -7.32 -13.87
C GLU A 35 3.53 -7.91 -12.76
N ASP A 36 4.85 -7.89 -12.93
CA ASP A 36 5.78 -8.36 -11.91
C ASP A 36 5.63 -7.58 -10.60
N LEU A 37 5.52 -6.25 -10.71
CA LEU A 37 5.29 -5.39 -9.56
C LEU A 37 3.95 -5.69 -8.89
N THR A 38 2.87 -5.86 -9.67
CA THR A 38 1.55 -6.23 -9.14
C THR A 38 1.62 -7.55 -8.36
N ASN A 39 2.28 -8.57 -8.91
CA ASN A 39 2.42 -9.88 -8.27
C ASN A 39 3.24 -9.79 -6.97
N GLN A 40 4.35 -9.05 -6.98
CA GLN A 40 5.18 -8.88 -5.78
C GLN A 40 4.45 -8.11 -4.67
N LEU A 41 3.78 -7.01 -5.02
CA LEU A 41 2.99 -6.22 -4.08
C LEU A 41 1.82 -7.03 -3.50
N LYS A 42 1.14 -7.83 -4.35
CA LYS A 42 0.08 -8.74 -3.91
C LYS A 42 0.60 -9.73 -2.87
N SER A 43 1.67 -10.45 -3.18
CA SER A 43 2.24 -11.44 -2.26
C SER A 43 2.70 -10.81 -0.95
N PHE A 44 3.34 -9.64 -1.01
CA PHE A 44 3.76 -8.91 0.19
C PHE A 44 2.55 -8.49 1.05
N ALA A 45 1.54 -7.91 0.42
CA ALA A 45 0.40 -7.39 1.14
C ALA A 45 -0.49 -8.51 1.72
N ASP A 46 -0.61 -9.65 1.04
CA ASP A 46 -1.29 -10.85 1.55
C ASP A 46 -0.60 -11.37 2.82
N LEU A 47 0.74 -11.39 2.85
CA LEU A 47 1.50 -11.74 4.05
C LEU A 47 1.28 -10.72 5.17
N SER A 48 1.27 -9.42 4.83
CA SER A 48 1.05 -8.35 5.79
C SER A 48 -0.37 -8.31 6.40
N GLN A 49 -1.36 -8.90 5.72
CA GLN A 49 -2.76 -8.94 6.16
C GLN A 49 -3.03 -10.05 7.17
N GLN A 50 -2.26 -11.14 7.18
CA GLN A 50 -2.47 -12.26 8.11
C GLN A 50 -2.37 -11.83 9.59
N SER A 51 -1.76 -10.68 9.88
CA SER A 51 -1.66 -10.10 11.22
C SER A 51 -2.82 -9.17 11.62
N SER A 52 -3.76 -8.86 10.72
CA SER A 52 -4.86 -7.92 10.97
C SER A 52 -6.19 -8.65 11.17
N THR A 53 -6.38 -9.25 12.34
CA THR A 53 -7.66 -9.86 12.72
C THR A 53 -8.70 -8.79 13.05
N GLY A 54 -9.72 -8.63 12.22
CA GLY A 54 -10.94 -7.85 12.57
C GLY A 54 -11.39 -6.81 11.56
N ASN A 55 -10.50 -6.27 10.72
CA ASN A 55 -10.86 -5.20 9.79
C ASN A 55 -11.48 -5.77 8.51
N LYS A 56 -12.69 -5.31 8.18
CA LYS A 56 -13.41 -5.71 6.95
C LYS A 56 -12.83 -5.07 5.69
N GLU A 57 -12.10 -3.97 5.84
CA GLU A 57 -11.39 -3.31 4.76
C GLU A 57 -10.03 -2.84 5.26
N VAL A 58 -8.98 -3.07 4.47
CA VAL A 58 -7.66 -2.50 4.72
C VAL A 58 -7.07 -2.01 3.41
N THR A 59 -6.48 -0.83 3.44
CA THR A 59 -5.78 -0.24 2.29
C THR A 59 -4.29 -0.11 2.62
N CYS A 60 -3.45 -0.70 1.77
CA CYS A 60 -2.00 -0.58 1.82
C CYS A 60 -1.53 0.47 0.79
N PHE A 61 -0.75 1.44 1.24
CA PHE A 61 -0.10 2.44 0.41
C PHE A 61 1.39 2.14 0.28
N PHE A 62 1.91 2.25 -0.95
CA PHE A 62 3.31 2.04 -1.26
C PHE A 62 3.86 3.33 -1.87
N TYR A 63 4.64 4.08 -1.10
CA TYR A 63 5.31 5.30 -1.53
C TYR A 63 6.75 5.01 -1.95
N ARG A 64 7.29 5.75 -2.91
CA ARG A 64 8.69 5.66 -3.27
C ARG A 64 9.55 5.99 -2.06
N LYS A 65 10.56 5.19 -1.76
CA LYS A 65 11.53 5.48 -0.70
C LYS A 65 12.18 6.87 -0.92
N LYS A 66 12.02 7.76 0.05
CA LYS A 66 12.71 9.07 0.06
C LYS A 66 14.16 8.89 0.53
N THR A 67 15.08 9.63 -0.07
CA THR A 67 16.49 9.64 0.35
C THR A 67 16.73 10.58 1.53
N VAL A 68 15.86 11.58 1.74
CA VAL A 68 15.92 12.58 2.81
C VAL A 68 14.49 12.96 3.22
N GLY A 69 14.21 12.98 4.54
CA GLY A 69 12.88 13.23 5.08
C GLY A 69 11.95 12.04 4.85
N GLY A 70 11.59 11.32 5.92
CA GLY A 70 10.69 10.17 5.84
C GLY A 70 9.21 10.57 5.84
N TYR A 71 8.33 9.58 5.70
CA TYR A 71 6.88 9.77 5.73
C TYR A 71 6.26 9.65 7.14
N ALA A 72 7.06 9.28 8.15
CA ALA A 72 6.56 8.82 9.45
C ALA A 72 5.67 9.83 10.20
N ASP A 73 5.97 11.13 10.13
CA ASP A 73 5.11 12.15 10.76
C ASP A 73 3.82 12.38 9.97
N GLU A 74 3.87 12.16 8.65
CA GLU A 74 2.80 12.45 7.71
C GLU A 74 1.72 11.35 7.70
N ILE A 75 2.09 10.09 7.98
CA ILE A 75 1.13 8.97 7.98
C ILE A 75 0.07 9.10 9.07
N ARG A 76 0.41 9.67 10.24
CA ARG A 76 -0.57 9.83 11.33
C ARG A 76 -1.63 10.84 10.94
N ARG A 77 -1.21 12.01 10.45
CA ARG A 77 -2.12 13.02 9.91
C ARG A 77 -2.98 12.45 8.78
N ALA A 78 -2.37 11.70 7.86
CA ALA A 78 -3.10 11.06 6.77
C ALA A 78 -4.16 10.07 7.28
N ALA A 79 -3.85 9.26 8.29
CA ALA A 79 -4.79 8.26 8.81
C ALA A 79 -5.94 8.88 9.63
N GLU A 80 -5.69 10.01 10.30
CA GLU A 80 -6.67 10.69 11.16
C GLU A 80 -7.54 11.69 10.38
N GLU A 81 -6.96 12.45 9.45
CA GLU A 81 -7.62 13.59 8.79
C GLU A 81 -8.07 13.29 7.36
N ASN A 82 -7.53 12.25 6.71
CA ASN A 82 -7.88 11.91 5.33
C ASN A 82 -8.71 10.62 5.28
N GLU A 83 -9.98 10.75 4.88
CA GLU A 83 -10.91 9.62 4.68
C GLU A 83 -10.33 8.54 3.73
N PHE A 84 -9.47 8.95 2.80
CA PHE A 84 -8.83 8.06 1.84
C PHE A 84 -7.47 7.53 2.29
N GLY A 85 -6.91 8.00 3.42
CA GLY A 85 -5.64 7.56 3.98
C GLY A 85 -4.39 7.91 3.15
N GLY A 86 -4.50 8.82 2.18
CA GLY A 86 -3.36 9.26 1.37
C GLY A 86 -2.53 10.32 2.10
N ILE A 87 -1.22 10.31 1.92
CA ILE A 87 -0.34 11.37 2.43
C ILE A 87 -0.44 12.58 1.49
N GLU A 88 -1.08 13.64 1.99
CA GLU A 88 -1.24 14.90 1.25
C GLU A 88 0.12 15.50 0.86
N GLY A 89 0.24 15.96 -0.39
CA GLY A 89 1.45 16.55 -0.94
C GLY A 89 2.50 15.53 -1.39
N SER A 90 2.28 14.23 -1.15
CA SER A 90 3.15 13.14 -1.56
C SER A 90 2.54 12.25 -2.66
N GLU A 91 1.55 12.75 -3.40
CA GLU A 91 0.82 11.96 -4.41
C GLU A 91 1.71 11.53 -5.57
N LYS A 92 2.75 12.31 -5.89
CA LYS A 92 3.74 11.97 -6.92
C LYS A 92 4.64 10.80 -6.50
N ASP A 93 4.77 10.56 -5.20
CA ASP A 93 5.56 9.47 -4.65
C ASP A 93 4.75 8.19 -4.48
N LEU A 94 3.42 8.27 -4.55
CA LEU A 94 2.57 7.07 -4.50
C LEU A 94 2.86 6.20 -5.73
N VAL A 95 3.31 4.97 -5.48
CA VAL A 95 3.63 3.96 -6.51
C VAL A 95 2.47 3.00 -6.68
N ALA A 96 1.89 2.55 -5.57
CA ALA A 96 0.77 1.64 -5.59
C ALA A 96 -0.17 1.83 -4.41
N LYS A 97 -1.43 1.47 -4.64
CA LYS A 97 -2.47 1.33 -3.62
C LYS A 97 -3.10 -0.05 -3.76
N ILE A 98 -3.15 -0.80 -2.66
CA ILE A 98 -3.86 -2.08 -2.62
C ILE A 98 -5.00 -1.97 -1.62
N ARG A 99 -6.22 -2.21 -2.07
CA ARG A 99 -7.40 -2.26 -1.19
C ARG A 99 -7.88 -3.70 -1.06
N TYR A 100 -7.96 -4.17 0.16
CA TYR A 100 -8.54 -5.45 0.55
C TYR A 100 -9.90 -5.22 1.18
N ARG A 101 -10.92 -5.95 0.72
CA ARG A 101 -12.27 -5.92 1.28
C ARG A 101 -12.76 -7.35 1.51
N ILE A 102 -13.29 -7.60 2.70
CA ILE A 102 -13.97 -8.84 3.04
C ILE A 102 -15.47 -8.55 3.03
N SER A 103 -16.18 -9.16 2.07
CA SER A 103 -17.63 -9.05 1.92
C SER A 103 -18.26 -10.42 2.11
N GLY A 104 -18.75 -10.69 3.33
CA GLY A 104 -19.21 -12.03 3.71
C GLY A 104 -18.07 -13.04 3.70
N THR A 105 -18.13 -14.03 2.81
CA THR A 105 -17.04 -15.01 2.58
C THR A 105 -16.08 -14.61 1.47
N GLU A 106 -16.41 -13.59 0.68
CA GLU A 106 -15.62 -13.18 -0.48
C GLU A 106 -14.50 -12.22 -0.06
N LYS A 107 -13.30 -12.41 -0.64
CA LYS A 107 -12.18 -11.49 -0.53
C LYS A 107 -11.98 -10.80 -1.86
N LEU A 108 -12.20 -9.49 -1.86
CA LEU A 108 -11.95 -8.61 -3.00
C LEU A 108 -10.63 -7.86 -2.78
N GLN A 109 -9.81 -7.83 -3.82
CA GLN A 109 -8.54 -7.10 -3.80
C GLN A 109 -8.39 -6.26 -5.07
N ASP A 110 -8.20 -4.96 -4.88
CA ASP A 110 -7.91 -4.01 -5.96
C ASP A 110 -6.45 -3.58 -5.85
N ILE A 111 -5.67 -3.71 -6.92
CA ILE A 111 -4.29 -3.19 -7.02
C ILE A 111 -4.26 -2.08 -8.05
N LEU A 112 -3.91 -0.87 -7.61
CA LEU A 112 -3.77 0.31 -8.44
C LEU A 112 -2.29 0.68 -8.52
N ILE A 113 -1.74 0.79 -9.72
CA ILE A 113 -0.36 1.24 -9.97
C ILE A 113 -0.39 2.67 -10.48
N TYR A 114 0.50 3.50 -9.96
CA TYR A 114 0.62 4.91 -10.29
C TYR A 114 2.00 5.23 -10.86
N LYS A 115 2.04 6.11 -11.86
CA LYS A 115 3.25 6.75 -12.38
C LYS A 115 2.99 8.24 -12.52
N ASN A 116 3.83 9.07 -11.88
CA ASN A 116 3.70 10.53 -11.90
C ASN A 116 2.30 11.03 -11.49
N ASN A 117 1.76 10.51 -10.37
CA ASN A 117 0.41 10.82 -9.87
C ASN A 117 -0.74 10.47 -10.84
N LYS A 118 -0.50 9.58 -11.80
CA LYS A 118 -1.56 9.04 -12.68
C LYS A 118 -1.65 7.54 -12.52
N MET A 119 -2.87 7.05 -12.33
CA MET A 119 -3.12 5.60 -12.35
C MET A 119 -2.85 5.07 -13.75
N THR A 120 -1.94 4.09 -13.87
CA THR A 120 -1.58 3.45 -15.13
C THR A 120 -2.16 2.06 -15.28
N LYS A 121 -2.46 1.38 -14.16
CA LYS A 121 -3.04 0.04 -14.15
C LYS A 121 -3.97 -0.15 -12.96
N LYS A 122 -5.07 -0.87 -13.19
CA LYS A 122 -5.96 -1.43 -12.17
C LYS A 122 -6.08 -2.93 -12.41
N THR A 123 -5.86 -3.72 -11.37
CA THR A 123 -6.06 -5.18 -11.38
C THR A 123 -6.99 -5.56 -10.25
N GLU A 124 -8.02 -6.35 -10.53
CA GLU A 124 -9.02 -6.80 -9.55
C GLU A 124 -8.88 -8.31 -9.37
N PHE A 125 -8.81 -8.76 -8.12
CA PHE A 125 -8.80 -10.17 -7.76
C PHE A 125 -10.02 -10.46 -6.87
N LYS A 126 -10.64 -11.62 -7.10
CA LYS A 126 -11.76 -12.12 -6.32
C LYS A 126 -11.46 -13.55 -5.91
N ASN A 127 -11.43 -13.81 -4.60
CA ASN A 127 -11.25 -15.13 -4.00
C ASN A 127 -12.44 -15.48 -3.11
#